data_AF-A0A3S0QA49-F1
#
_entry.id   AF-A0A3S0QA49-F1
#
_cell.length_a   1.000
_cell.length_b   1.000
_cell.length_c   1.000
_cell.angle_alpha   90.00
_cell.angle_beta   90.00
_cell.angle_gamma   90.00
#
_symmetry.space_group_name_H-M   'P 1'
#
loop_
_entity.id
_entity.type
_entity.pdbx_description
1 polymer ?
#
loop_
_entity_poly.entity_id
_entity_poly.type
_entity_poly.pdbx_seq_one_letter_code
_entity_poly.pdbx_strand_id
1 'polypeptide(L)' 'MKTENKVSKFFIHLGIILLTVGFLSIDLDDFSFENNKKSYFKIIVAIVSFMISFYRIQNEKHTNQIKN' A
#
# COMPACT_ATOMS: atom_id res chain seq x y z
N MET A 1 6.72 19.19 7.93
CA MET A 1 5.35 18.92 7.44
C MET A 1 5.19 18.76 5.92
N LYS A 2 5.87 19.51 5.02
CA LYS A 2 5.63 19.33 3.55
C LYS A 2 6.20 18.04 2.95
N THR A 3 7.29 17.49 3.51
CA THR A 3 8.01 16.35 2.94
C THR A 3 7.35 15.01 3.27
N GLU A 4 6.77 14.85 4.46
CA GLU A 4 6.16 13.59 4.91
C GLU A 4 4.89 13.26 4.12
N ASN A 5 4.09 14.28 3.79
CA ASN A 5 2.92 14.12 2.92
C ASN A 5 3.31 13.66 1.50
N LYS A 6 4.50 14.03 0.97
CA LYS A 6 4.99 13.52 -0.32
C LYS A 6 5.30 12.02 -0.25
N VAL A 7 5.89 11.56 0.85
CA VAL A 7 6.24 10.15 1.02
C VAL A 7 5.00 9.29 1.26
N SER A 8 4.06 9.75 2.08
CA SER A 8 2.78 9.06 2.29
C SER A 8 1.99 8.95 0.97
N LYS A 9 1.99 10.01 0.14
CA LYS A 9 1.43 9.97 -1.22
C LYS A 9 2.15 8.98 -2.11
N PHE A 10 3.47 8.92 -2.08
CA PHE A 10 4.24 7.93 -2.86
C PHE A 10 3.82 6.50 -2.52
N PHE A 11 3.74 6.15 -1.24
CA PHE A 11 3.31 4.81 -0.80
C PHE A 11 1.86 4.49 -1.22
N ILE A 12 0.96 5.48 -1.22
CA ILE A 12 -0.41 5.31 -1.72
C ILE A 12 -0.40 4.98 -3.22
N HIS A 13 0.33 5.76 -4.03
CA HIS A 13 0.36 5.54 -5.48
C HIS A 13 1.02 4.20 -5.81
N LEU A 14 2.14 3.87 -5.15
CA LEU A 14 2.80 2.58 -5.30
C LEU A 14 1.87 1.43 -4.92
N GLY A 15 1.15 1.55 -3.79
CA GLY A 15 0.16 0.57 -3.36
C GLY A 15 -0.96 0.37 -4.38
N ILE A 16 -1.52 1.46 -4.93
CA ILE A 16 -2.60 1.39 -5.95
C ILE A 16 -2.10 0.68 -7.21
N ILE A 17 -0.91 1.02 -7.69
CA ILE A 17 -0.32 0.41 -8.90
C ILE A 17 -0.10 -1.09 -8.65
N LEU A 18 0.53 -1.46 -7.54
CA LEU A 18 0.81 -2.85 -7.21
C LEU A 18 -0.47 -3.67 -6.99
N LEU A 19 -1.49 -3.09 -6.37
CA LEU A 19 -2.77 -3.75 -6.15
C LEU A 19 -3.48 -4.00 -7.47
N THR A 20 -3.55 -2.97 -8.34
CA THR A 20 -4.16 -3.07 -9.67
C THR A 20 -3.45 -4.13 -10.52
N VAL A 21 -2.12 -4.05 -10.61
CA VAL A 21 -1.33 -5.03 -11.37
C VAL A 21 -1.41 -6.41 -10.74
N GLY A 22 -1.47 -6.49 -9.41
CA GLY A 22 -1.68 -7.73 -8.66
C GLY A 22 -2.94 -8.44 -9.11
N PHE A 23 -4.09 -7.76 -9.01
CA PHE A 23 -5.38 -8.32 -9.41
C PHE A 23 -5.47 -8.65 -10.89
N LEU A 24 -4.98 -7.78 -11.79
CA LEU A 24 -4.98 -8.06 -13.23
C LEU A 24 -4.08 -9.25 -13.61
N SER A 25 -3.13 -9.62 -12.75
CA SER A 25 -2.24 -10.76 -12.98
C SER A 25 -2.69 -12.04 -12.26
N ILE A 26 -3.84 -12.04 -11.59
CA ILE A 26 -4.40 -13.28 -11.02
C ILE A 26 -4.97 -14.12 -12.15
N ASP A 27 -4.56 -15.38 -12.18
CA ASP A 27 -5.23 -16.41 -12.97
C ASP A 27 -6.55 -16.76 -12.29
N LEU A 28 -7.66 -16.50 -13.00
CA LEU A 28 -9.01 -16.71 -12.49
C LEU A 28 -9.49 -18.16 -12.64
N ASP A 29 -8.79 -18.96 -13.44
CA ASP A 29 -9.13 -20.37 -13.66
C ASP A 29 -8.47 -21.28 -12.62
N ASP A 30 -7.32 -20.87 -12.08
CA ASP A 30 -6.64 -21.57 -10.97
C ASP A 30 -6.13 -20.58 -9.93
N PHE A 31 -6.80 -20.51 -8.76
CA PHE A 31 -6.42 -19.67 -7.61
C PHE A 31 -5.33 -20.27 -6.71
N SER A 32 -4.70 -21.39 -7.11
CA SER A 32 -3.64 -22.02 -6.33
C SER A 32 -2.48 -21.05 -6.03
N PHE A 33 -1.86 -21.22 -4.86
CA PHE A 33 -0.73 -20.40 -4.45
C PHE A 33 0.48 -20.56 -5.40
N GLU A 34 0.72 -21.79 -5.87
CA GLU A 34 1.83 -22.09 -6.79
C GLU A 34 1.75 -21.25 -8.07
N ASN A 35 0.55 -21.17 -8.66
CA ASN A 35 0.29 -20.46 -9.90
C ASN A 35 0.26 -18.93 -9.70
N ASN A 36 -0.33 -18.45 -8.59
CA ASN A 36 -0.53 -17.02 -8.34
C ASN A 36 0.47 -16.37 -7.37
N LYS A 37 1.55 -17.06 -6.98
CA LYS A 37 2.50 -16.55 -5.96
C LYS A 37 3.00 -15.13 -6.23
N LYS A 38 3.28 -14.79 -7.50
CA LYS A 38 3.74 -13.44 -7.88
C LYS A 38 2.64 -12.40 -7.71
N SER A 39 1.41 -12.74 -8.05
CA SER A 39 0.24 -11.86 -7.96
C SER A 39 -0.11 -11.60 -6.50
N TYR A 40 -0.13 -12.65 -5.68
CA TYR A 40 -0.28 -12.54 -4.23
C TYR A 40 0.85 -11.73 -3.58
N PHE A 41 2.09 -11.93 -3.99
CA PHE A 41 3.21 -11.11 -3.49
C PHE A 41 2.99 -9.61 -3.76
N LYS A 42 2.57 -9.23 -4.98
CA LYS A 42 2.26 -7.82 -5.30
C LYS A 42 1.14 -7.25 -4.42
N ILE A 43 0.08 -8.04 -4.20
CA ILE A 43 -1.05 -7.64 -3.35
C ILE A 43 -0.60 -7.45 -1.90
N ILE A 44 0.23 -8.35 -1.37
CA ILE A 44 0.79 -8.23 -0.02
C ILE A 44 1.64 -6.96 0.10
N VAL A 45 2.55 -6.70 -0.85
CA VAL A 45 3.38 -5.49 -0.85
C VAL A 45 2.53 -4.22 -0.95
N ALA A 46 1.44 -4.25 -1.72
CA ALA A 46 0.49 -3.14 -1.80
C ALA A 46 -0.18 -2.87 -0.44
N ILE A 47 -0.67 -3.91 0.24
CA ILE A 47 -1.27 -3.79 1.58
C ILE A 47 -0.28 -3.20 2.58
N VAL A 48 0.96 -3.71 2.62
CA VAL A 48 2.02 -3.19 3.49
C VAL A 48 2.30 -1.71 3.20
N SER A 49 2.34 -1.32 1.92
CA SER A 49 2.54 0.08 1.53
C SER A 49 1.41 1.00 2.03
N PHE A 50 0.15 0.53 1.96
CA PHE A 50 -0.98 1.27 2.53
C PHE A 50 -0.91 1.38 4.04
N MET A 51 -0.53 0.31 4.75
CA MET A 51 -0.36 0.34 6.19
C MET A 51 0.71 1.35 6.62
N ILE A 52 1.85 1.39 5.92
CA ILE A 52 2.92 2.37 6.16
C ILE A 52 2.39 3.80 5.95
N SER A 53 1.69 4.05 4.84
CA SER A 53 1.13 5.38 4.57
C SER A 53 0.10 5.81 5.61
N PHE A 54 -0.80 4.90 5.97
CA PHE A 54 -1.83 5.15 6.98
C PHE A 54 -1.23 5.44 8.35
N TYR A 55 -0.25 4.65 8.78
CA TYR A 55 0.47 4.86 10.03
C TYR A 55 1.12 6.25 10.07
N ARG A 56 1.79 6.66 8.99
CA ARG A 56 2.40 8.00 8.89
C ARG A 56 1.37 9.12 8.99
N ILE A 57 0.27 9.01 8.25
CA ILE A 57 -0.81 10.01 8.28
C ILE A 57 -1.43 10.13 9.68
N GLN A 58 -1.65 9.01 10.36
CA GLN A 58 -2.15 8.99 11.74
C GLN A 58 -1.17 9.69 12.70
N ASN A 59 0.12 9.37 12.59
CA ASN A 59 1.15 9.95 13.45
C ASN A 59 1.29 11.47 13.25
N GLU A 60 1.16 11.95 12.00
CA GLU A 60 1.12 13.38 11.69
C GLU A 60 -0.09 14.07 12.35
N LYS A 61 -1.28 13.49 12.23
CA LYS A 61 -2.50 14.03 12.85
C LYS A 61 -2.35 14.16 14.36
N HIS A 62 -1.83 13.11 15.01
CA HIS A 62 -1.61 13.10 16.46
C HIS A 62 -0.57 14.15 16.90
N THR A 63 0.55 14.26 16.18
CA THR A 63 1.60 15.24 16.48
C THR A 63 1.12 16.69 16.34
N ASN A 64 0.29 16.97 15.33
CA ASN A 64 -0.26 18.31 15.12
C ASN A 64 -1.33 18.68 16.16
N GLN A 65 -2.09 17.71 16.69
CA GLN A 65 -3.04 17.93 17.77
C GLN A 65 -2.35 18.27 19.10
N ILE A 66 -1.19 17.66 19.41
CA ILE A 66 -0.43 17.97 20.64
C ILE A 66 0.19 19.39 20.59
N LYS A 67 0.47 19.92 19.39
CA LYS A 67 1.12 21.22 19.21
C LYS A 67 0.16 22.42 19.23
N ASN A 68 -1.15 22.19 19.19
CA ASN A 68 -2.19 23.23 19.24
C ASN A 68 -2.79 23.31 20.65
#